data_AF-A0A965PPV7-F1
#
_entry.id   AF-A0A965PPV7-F1
#
_cell.length_a   1.000
_cell.length_b   1.000
_cell.length_c   1.000
_cell.angle_alpha   90.00
_cell.angle_beta   90.00
_cell.angle_gamma   90.00
#
_symmetry.space_group_name_H-M   'P 1'
#
loop_
_entity.id
_entity.type
_entity.pdbx_description
1 polymer ?
#
loop_
_entity_poly.entity_id
_entity_poly.type
_entity_poly.pdbx_seq_one_letter_code
_entity_poly.pdbx_strand_id
1 'polypeptide(L)'
;MTTTETKKPSLQGLVNSTSIPESLVRAVVRQMGGWQSFKESAPDICRGGIDGGFHGFIYYGDTMKFSKQNKEAIRKLAIDQAQEFGLGVVEMIKGFNCFKNNAPTEAEIIDGLAGIAHPMGVNVLNALAWYAGEEVARAYCE
;
A
#
# COMPACT_ATOMS: atom_id res chain seq x y z
N MET A 1 19.91 -14.79 27.58
CA MET A 1 19.14 -13.66 27.00
C MET A 1 17.94 -14.27 26.32
N THR A 2 16.77 -14.21 26.96
CA THR A 2 15.51 -14.69 26.40
C THR A 2 15.05 -13.67 25.37
N THR A 3 15.15 -14.02 24.09
CA THR A 3 14.43 -13.32 23.02
C THR A 3 12.95 -13.42 23.34
N THR A 4 12.34 -12.33 23.80
CA THR A 4 10.89 -12.21 23.84
C THR A 4 10.41 -12.26 22.40
N GLU A 5 9.94 -13.43 21.98
CA GLU A 5 9.23 -13.63 20.73
C GLU A 5 7.98 -12.73 20.78
N THR A 6 8.02 -11.59 20.10
CA THR A 6 6.83 -10.75 19.93
C THR A 6 5.81 -11.58 19.16
N LYS A 7 4.74 -11.99 19.86
CA LYS A 7 3.64 -12.75 19.26
C LYS A 7 3.03 -11.89 18.15
N LYS A 8 3.26 -12.28 16.89
CA LYS A 8 2.73 -11.56 15.72
C LYS A 8 1.21 -11.37 15.88
N PRO A 9 0.67 -10.17 15.60
CA PRO A 9 -0.71 -9.85 15.93
C PRO A 9 -1.68 -10.75 15.15
N SER A 10 -2.91 -10.90 15.63
CA SER A 10 -4.01 -11.41 14.79
C SER A 10 -4.45 -10.32 13.80
N LEU A 11 -5.28 -10.65 12.81
CA LEU A 11 -5.84 -9.62 11.91
C LEU A 11 -6.56 -8.52 12.71
N GLN A 12 -7.35 -8.89 13.72
CA GLN A 12 -8.00 -7.91 14.57
C GLN A 12 -7.00 -7.13 15.42
N GLY A 13 -5.93 -7.80 15.89
CA GLY A 13 -4.83 -7.14 16.60
C GLY A 13 -4.17 -6.08 15.75
N LEU A 14 -3.86 -6.38 14.48
CA LEU A 14 -3.28 -5.45 13.51
C LEU A 14 -4.20 -4.26 13.27
N VAL A 15 -5.50 -4.50 13.02
CA VAL A 15 -6.50 -3.44 12.84
C VAL A 15 -6.54 -2.51 14.07
N ASN A 16 -6.42 -3.06 15.28
CA ASN A 16 -6.49 -2.28 16.50
C ASN A 16 -5.17 -1.53 16.81
N SER A 17 -4.04 -1.94 16.23
CA SER A 17 -2.72 -1.35 16.51
C SER A 17 -2.26 -0.31 15.50
N THR A 18 -2.97 -0.16 14.36
CA THR A 18 -2.59 0.76 13.27
C THR A 18 -3.62 1.87 13.08
N SER A 19 -3.19 3.00 12.53
CA SER A 19 -4.08 4.08 12.06
C SER A 19 -4.60 3.84 10.63
N ILE A 20 -4.10 2.81 9.93
CA ILE A 20 -4.55 2.45 8.58
C ILE A 20 -6.06 2.11 8.62
N PRO A 21 -6.88 2.62 7.68
CA PRO A 21 -8.29 2.29 7.63
C PRO A 21 -8.53 0.77 7.63
N GLU A 22 -9.38 0.28 8.54
CA GLU A 22 -9.67 -1.16 8.70
C GLU A 22 -10.08 -1.82 7.38
N SER A 23 -10.90 -1.13 6.58
CA SER A 23 -11.34 -1.60 5.26
C SER A 23 -10.17 -1.88 4.33
N LEU A 24 -9.12 -1.06 4.38
CA LEU A 24 -7.90 -1.22 3.58
C LEU A 24 -7.04 -2.38 4.08
N VAL A 25 -6.85 -2.51 5.39
CA VAL A 25 -6.12 -3.65 5.99
C VAL A 25 -6.77 -4.97 5.55
N ARG A 26 -8.10 -5.08 5.68
CA ARG A 26 -8.85 -6.28 5.26
C ARG A 26 -8.80 -6.49 3.75
N ALA A 27 -8.82 -5.42 2.96
CA ALA A 27 -8.73 -5.51 1.51
C ALA A 27 -7.36 -6.05 1.06
N VAL A 28 -6.25 -5.54 1.60
CA VAL A 28 -4.89 -6.03 1.31
C VAL A 28 -4.77 -7.51 1.66
N VAL A 29 -5.18 -7.89 2.88
CA VAL A 29 -5.11 -9.28 3.34
C VAL A 29 -5.91 -10.21 2.42
N ARG A 30 -7.10 -9.79 1.98
CA ARG A 30 -7.90 -10.57 1.02
C ARG A 30 -7.24 -10.65 -0.35
N GLN A 31 -6.69 -9.54 -0.84
CA GLN A 31 -5.99 -9.47 -2.14
C GLN A 31 -4.79 -10.42 -2.18
N MET A 32 -4.10 -10.59 -1.05
CA MET A 32 -2.94 -11.48 -0.91
C MET A 32 -3.29 -12.96 -0.70
N GLY A 33 -4.57 -13.35 -0.80
CA GLY A 33 -5.00 -14.74 -0.62
C GLY A 33 -5.40 -15.10 0.82
N GLY A 34 -5.55 -14.10 1.69
CA GLY A 34 -6.02 -14.27 3.06
C GLY A 34 -4.91 -14.13 4.10
N TRP A 35 -5.30 -14.27 5.37
CA TRP A 35 -4.44 -13.93 6.51
C TRP A 35 -3.16 -14.74 6.58
N GLN A 36 -3.22 -16.04 6.27
CA GLN A 36 -2.03 -16.90 6.33
C GLN A 36 -0.99 -16.48 5.28
N SER A 37 -1.41 -16.32 4.03
CA SER A 37 -0.55 -15.87 2.93
C SER A 37 0.02 -14.47 3.18
N PHE A 38 -0.77 -13.56 3.75
CA PHE A 38 -0.30 -12.24 4.16
C PHE A 38 0.84 -12.33 5.20
N LYS A 39 0.66 -13.09 6.29
CA LYS A 39 1.67 -13.21 7.36
C LYS A 39 3.00 -13.79 6.88
N GLU A 40 2.95 -14.71 5.92
CA GLU A 40 4.12 -15.34 5.31
C GLU A 40 4.85 -14.34 4.42
N SER A 41 4.12 -13.54 3.66
CA SER A 41 4.67 -12.56 2.71
C SER A 41 5.14 -11.25 3.36
N ALA A 42 4.46 -10.78 4.41
CA ALA A 42 4.68 -9.45 4.98
C ALA A 42 6.14 -9.17 5.39
N PRO A 43 6.89 -10.08 6.05
CA PRO A 43 8.29 -9.85 6.37
C PRO A 43 9.19 -9.63 5.15
N ASP A 44 8.89 -10.29 4.02
CA ASP A 44 9.66 -10.14 2.78
C ASP A 44 9.30 -8.85 2.06
N ILE A 45 8.02 -8.45 2.09
CA ILE A 45 7.59 -7.13 1.63
C ILE A 45 8.27 -6.01 2.44
N CYS A 46 8.32 -6.13 3.76
CA CYS A 46 9.00 -5.15 4.63
C CYS A 46 10.49 -4.98 4.29
N ARG A 47 11.15 -6.03 3.79
CA ARG A 47 12.58 -6.01 3.44
C ARG A 47 12.85 -5.58 2.00
N GLY A 48 11.99 -5.99 1.07
CA GLY A 48 12.27 -5.94 -0.37
C GLY A 48 11.29 -5.11 -1.20
N GLY A 49 10.18 -4.64 -0.63
CA GLY A 49 9.09 -4.03 -1.37
C GLY A 49 8.14 -5.07 -1.97
N ILE A 50 6.91 -4.63 -2.29
CA ILE A 50 5.87 -5.52 -2.83
C ILE A 50 5.98 -5.73 -4.35
N ASP A 51 6.80 -4.93 -5.02
CA ASP A 51 7.13 -5.10 -6.44
C ASP A 51 8.00 -6.35 -6.70
N GLY A 52 8.54 -6.99 -5.65
CA GLY A 52 9.23 -8.28 -5.69
C GLY A 52 8.38 -9.49 -6.11
N GLY A 53 7.08 -9.29 -6.37
CA GLY A 53 6.22 -10.30 -7.00
C GLY A 53 5.35 -11.09 -6.02
N PHE A 54 4.40 -10.42 -5.37
CA PHE A 54 3.49 -11.04 -4.39
C PHE A 54 2.07 -11.21 -4.92
N HIS A 55 1.40 -12.29 -4.51
CA HIS A 55 0.04 -12.63 -4.97
C HIS A 55 -0.91 -11.43 -4.87
N GLY A 56 -1.64 -11.17 -5.95
CA GLY A 56 -2.56 -10.03 -6.05
C GLY A 56 -1.91 -8.68 -6.35
N PHE A 57 -0.58 -8.58 -6.37
CA PHE A 57 0.17 -7.35 -6.64
C PHE A 57 1.18 -7.44 -7.80
N ILE A 58 1.13 -8.54 -8.57
CA ILE A 58 2.02 -8.79 -9.74
C ILE A 58 1.50 -8.10 -11.01
N TYR A 59 0.21 -8.25 -11.29
CA TYR A 59 -0.37 -7.83 -12.57
C TYR A 59 -1.06 -6.48 -12.45
N TYR A 60 -0.80 -5.58 -13.40
CA TYR A 60 -1.41 -4.25 -13.43
C TYR A 60 -2.95 -4.30 -13.45
N GLY A 61 -3.55 -5.31 -14.09
CA GLY A 61 -5.01 -5.47 -14.06
C GLY A 61 -5.56 -5.62 -12.65
N ASP A 62 -4.87 -6.39 -11.80
CA ASP A 62 -5.27 -6.64 -10.41
C ASP A 62 -5.01 -5.43 -9.53
N THR A 63 -3.82 -4.83 -9.62
CA THR A 63 -3.44 -3.66 -8.80
C THR A 63 -4.28 -2.43 -9.14
N MET A 64 -4.55 -2.17 -10.42
CA MET A 64 -5.42 -1.07 -10.83
C MET A 64 -6.85 -1.27 -10.33
N LYS A 65 -7.38 -2.49 -10.42
CA LYS A 65 -8.71 -2.82 -9.89
C LYS A 65 -8.76 -2.62 -8.38
N PHE A 66 -7.75 -3.11 -7.66
CA PHE A 66 -7.62 -2.95 -6.22
C PHE A 66 -7.64 -1.46 -5.82
N SER A 67 -6.80 -0.63 -6.46
CA SER A 67 -6.74 0.80 -6.15
C SER A 67 -8.05 1.51 -6.43
N LYS A 68 -8.72 1.21 -7.54
CA LYS A 68 -10.04 1.79 -7.85
C LYS A 68 -11.10 1.47 -6.80
N GLN A 69 -11.12 0.22 -6.33
CA GLN A 69 -12.10 -0.25 -5.35
C GLN A 69 -11.84 0.32 -3.95
N ASN A 70 -10.59 0.61 -3.61
CA ASN A 70 -10.19 1.07 -2.28
C ASN A 70 -9.72 2.53 -2.25
N LYS A 71 -9.97 3.31 -3.31
CA LYS A 71 -9.39 4.65 -3.51
C LYS A 71 -9.59 5.61 -2.34
N GLU A 72 -10.74 5.60 -1.69
CA GLU A 72 -11.04 6.51 -0.58
C GLU A 72 -10.17 6.18 0.64
N ALA A 73 -10.00 4.88 0.94
CA ALA A 73 -9.18 4.44 2.06
C ALA A 73 -7.68 4.65 1.78
N ILE A 74 -7.23 4.40 0.56
CA ILE A 74 -5.85 4.66 0.13
C ILE A 74 -5.56 6.17 0.18
N ARG A 75 -6.48 7.00 -0.34
CA ARG A 75 -6.36 8.46 -0.30
C ARG A 75 -6.29 8.97 1.13
N LYS A 76 -7.16 8.48 2.02
CA LYS A 76 -7.12 8.85 3.45
C LYS A 76 -5.76 8.52 4.05
N LEU A 77 -5.27 7.29 3.87
CA LEU A 77 -3.96 6.87 4.36
C LEU A 77 -2.85 7.77 3.83
N ALA A 78 -2.85 8.08 2.52
CA ALA A 78 -1.83 8.92 1.91
C ALA A 78 -1.87 10.38 2.41
N ILE A 79 -3.08 10.93 2.63
CA ILE A 79 -3.23 12.29 3.17
C ILE A 79 -2.77 12.36 4.62
N ASP A 80 -3.19 11.40 5.45
CA ASP A 80 -2.82 11.36 6.87
C ASP A 80 -1.29 11.23 7.01
N GLN A 81 -0.66 10.31 6.27
CA GLN A 81 0.80 10.14 6.29
C GLN A 81 1.56 11.35 5.73
N ALA A 82 1.06 11.98 4.66
CA ALA A 82 1.67 13.20 4.13
C ALA A 82 1.64 14.35 5.17
N GLN A 83 0.55 14.47 5.93
CA GLN A 83 0.44 15.44 7.02
C GLN A 83 1.44 15.16 8.14
N GLU A 84 1.63 13.89 8.52
CA GLU A 84 2.63 13.48 9.52
C GLU A 84 4.06 13.84 9.08
N PHE A 85 4.34 13.80 7.78
CA PHE A 85 5.63 14.19 7.21
C PHE A 85 5.76 15.71 6.96
N GLY A 86 4.70 16.49 7.13
CA GLY A 86 4.68 17.92 6.81
C GLY A 86 4.74 18.21 5.31
N LEU A 87 4.29 17.27 4.47
CA LEU A 87 4.31 17.34 3.01
C LEU A 87 2.90 17.45 2.42
N GLY A 88 2.81 17.91 1.17
CA GLY A 88 1.60 17.71 0.37
C GLY A 88 1.46 16.26 -0.10
N VAL A 89 0.24 15.72 -0.19
CA VAL A 89 0.02 14.33 -0.65
C VAL A 89 0.57 14.06 -2.05
N VAL A 90 0.50 15.04 -2.95
CA VAL A 90 1.05 14.94 -4.30
C VAL A 90 2.58 14.87 -4.26
N GLU A 91 3.22 15.70 -3.43
CA GLU A 91 4.66 15.70 -3.23
C GLU A 91 5.14 14.36 -2.66
N MET A 92 4.45 13.82 -1.66
CA MET A 92 4.75 12.52 -1.07
C MET A 92 4.68 11.39 -2.11
N ILE A 93 3.59 11.31 -2.87
CA ILE A 93 3.41 10.25 -3.89
C ILE A 93 4.45 10.38 -5.01
N LYS A 94 4.80 11.60 -5.43
CA LYS A 94 5.83 11.83 -6.44
C LYS A 94 7.21 11.31 -6.01
N GLY A 95 7.44 11.24 -4.69
CA GLY A 95 8.66 10.68 -4.09
C GLY A 95 8.73 9.15 -4.05
N PHE A 96 7.68 8.42 -4.45
CA PHE A 96 7.72 6.96 -4.43
C PHE A 96 8.84 6.41 -5.32
N ASN A 97 9.60 5.45 -4.78
CA ASN A 97 10.79 4.92 -5.46
C ASN A 97 10.47 4.26 -6.81
N CYS A 98 9.27 3.70 -6.99
CA CYS A 98 8.81 3.13 -8.26
C CYS A 98 8.72 4.17 -9.39
N PHE A 99 8.76 5.47 -9.08
CA PHE A 99 8.75 6.57 -10.05
C PHE A 99 10.14 7.16 -10.35
N LYS A 100 11.23 6.65 -9.72
CA LYS A 100 12.58 7.24 -9.81
C LYS A 100 13.07 7.47 -11.25
N ASN A 101 12.68 6.60 -12.18
CA ASN A 101 13.09 6.68 -13.59
C ASN A 101 12.00 7.23 -14.52
N ASN A 102 10.80 7.48 -14.00
CA ASN A 102 9.66 7.97 -14.79
C ASN A 102 8.65 8.65 -13.85
N ALA A 103 8.92 9.92 -13.53
CA ALA A 103 8.12 10.67 -12.56
C ALA A 103 6.74 11.04 -13.15
N PRO A 104 5.63 10.75 -12.46
CA PRO A 104 4.31 11.20 -12.87
C PRO A 104 4.20 12.72 -12.74
N THR A 105 3.37 13.31 -13.60
CA THR A 105 2.87 14.67 -13.47
C THR A 105 1.90 14.78 -12.29
N GLU A 106 1.66 15.99 -11.82
CA GLU A 106 0.67 16.23 -10.75
C GLU A 106 -0.74 15.82 -11.17
N ALA A 107 -1.10 16.04 -12.44
CA ALA A 107 -2.39 15.64 -13.00
C ALA A 107 -2.58 14.11 -12.95
N GLU A 108 -1.56 13.33 -13.32
CA GLU A 108 -1.60 11.87 -13.23
C GLU A 108 -1.73 11.38 -11.78
N ILE A 109 -1.10 12.07 -10.81
CA ILE A 109 -1.24 11.75 -9.39
C ILE A 109 -2.67 12.04 -8.91
N ILE A 110 -3.22 13.20 -9.28
CA ILE A 110 -4.60 13.58 -8.93
C ILE A 110 -5.61 12.59 -9.52
N ASP A 111 -5.43 12.21 -10.79
CA ASP A 111 -6.26 11.19 -11.45
C ASP A 111 -6.14 9.84 -10.73
N GLY A 112 -4.93 9.41 -10.40
CA GLY A 112 -4.70 8.18 -9.64
C GLY A 112 -5.41 8.19 -8.28
N LEU A 113 -5.31 9.29 -7.53
CA LEU A 113 -6.03 9.49 -6.27
C LEU A 113 -7.56 9.51 -6.47
N ALA A 114 -8.05 9.92 -7.63
CA ALA A 114 -9.45 9.85 -8.04
C ALA A 114 -9.90 8.44 -8.52
N GLY A 115 -8.98 7.48 -8.63
CA GLY A 115 -9.25 6.15 -9.18
C GLY A 115 -9.33 6.13 -10.71
N ILE A 116 -8.82 7.15 -11.37
CA ILE A 116 -8.82 7.30 -12.82
C ILE A 116 -7.47 6.77 -13.34
N ALA A 117 -7.53 5.90 -14.35
CA ALA A 117 -6.33 5.41 -15.00
C ALA A 117 -5.95 6.37 -16.14
N HIS A 118 -4.71 6.83 -16.17
CA HIS A 118 -4.26 7.68 -17.26
C HIS A 118 -3.93 6.82 -18.50
N PRO A 119 -4.52 7.09 -19.68
CA PRO A 119 -4.46 6.19 -20.83
C PRO A 119 -3.07 6.07 -21.47
N MET A 120 -2.23 7.11 -21.35
CA MET A 120 -0.89 7.19 -21.96
C MET A 120 0.19 7.54 -20.93
N GLY A 121 -0.13 7.41 -19.64
CA GLY A 121 0.66 7.95 -18.54
C GLY A 121 1.28 6.91 -17.62
N VAL A 122 1.97 7.40 -16.59
CA VAL A 122 2.45 6.58 -15.48
C VAL A 122 1.26 5.95 -14.76
N ASN A 123 1.36 4.64 -14.48
CA ASN A 123 0.28 3.92 -13.80
C ASN A 123 0.32 4.19 -12.28
N VAL A 124 -0.16 5.38 -11.87
CA VAL A 124 -0.24 5.78 -10.45
C VAL A 124 -1.13 4.82 -9.67
N LEU A 125 -2.17 4.24 -10.27
CA LEU A 125 -3.02 3.26 -9.59
C LEU A 125 -2.24 2.00 -9.17
N ASN A 126 -1.28 1.54 -9.98
CA ASN A 126 -0.42 0.43 -9.60
C ASN A 126 0.45 0.80 -8.38
N ALA A 127 1.08 1.98 -8.42
CA ALA A 127 1.89 2.46 -7.30
C ALA A 127 1.08 2.64 -6.01
N LEU A 128 -0.16 3.13 -6.10
CA LEU A 128 -1.07 3.26 -4.97
C LEU A 128 -1.49 1.90 -4.38
N ALA A 129 -1.59 0.85 -5.20
CA ALA A 129 -1.84 -0.50 -4.71
C ALA A 129 -0.62 -1.01 -3.95
N TRP A 130 0.57 -0.84 -4.52
CA TRP A 130 1.82 -1.24 -3.89
C TRP A 130 2.03 -0.53 -2.55
N TYR A 131 1.86 0.79 -2.53
CA TYR A 131 1.86 1.59 -1.31
C TYR A 131 0.95 1.01 -0.23
N ALA A 132 -0.33 0.75 -0.55
CA ALA A 132 -1.26 0.17 0.42
C ALA A 132 -0.81 -1.20 0.95
N GLY A 133 -0.27 -2.07 0.09
CA GLY A 133 0.25 -3.37 0.49
C GLY A 133 1.48 -3.27 1.41
N GLU A 134 2.39 -2.34 1.09
CA GLU A 134 3.60 -2.09 1.87
C GLU A 134 3.31 -1.46 3.22
N GLU A 135 2.40 -0.48 3.32
CA GLU A 135 2.01 0.13 4.60
C GLU A 135 1.36 -0.90 5.53
N VAL A 136 0.48 -1.76 5.01
CA VAL A 136 -0.16 -2.81 5.82
C VAL A 136 0.86 -3.89 6.24
N ALA A 137 1.81 -4.24 5.36
CA ALA A 137 2.89 -5.15 5.72
C ALA A 137 3.79 -4.54 6.81
N ARG A 138 4.16 -3.27 6.70
CA ARG A 138 4.98 -2.55 7.69
C ARG A 138 4.32 -2.50 9.05
N ALA A 139 3.04 -2.12 9.10
CA ALA A 139 2.26 -2.10 10.34
C ALA A 139 2.14 -3.48 11.02
N TYR A 140 2.33 -4.58 10.28
CA TYR A 140 2.39 -5.93 10.84
C TYR A 140 3.79 -6.34 11.32
N CYS A 141 4.84 -5.78 10.72
CA CYS A 141 6.24 -6.05 11.06
C CYS A 141 6.72 -5.27 12.29
N GLU A 142 6.05 -4.16 12.62
CA GLU A 142 6.26 -3.33 13.82
C GLU A 142 5.67 -3.96 15.10
#